data_AF-E3MXD4-F1
#
_entry.id   AF-E3MXD4-F1
#
_cell.length_a   1.000
_cell.length_b   1.000
_cell.length_c   1.000
_cell.angle_alpha   90.00
_cell.angle_beta   90.00
_cell.angle_gamma   90.00
#
_symmetry.space_group_name_H-M   'P 1'
#
loop_
_entity.id
_entity.type
_entity.pdbx_description
1 polymer ?
#
loop_
_entity_poly.entity_id
_entity_poly.type
_entity_poly.pdbx_seq_one_letter_code
_entity_poly.pdbx_strand_id
1 'polypeptide(L)'
;MSDVFKMDGLEMLFIKVTPSLIRLKNIFSNDTFKSSWLKITLHEIVLNSEIVNFFLNMADRRKEFYIFDCDMPLDFKHENAFKFGTICYFDARWVTISDILKIRDVENVSLYRTRLTSNHVRRFISRWINCPRDMFKWMRITAMEIIQLEGLFNELVVLEHDMNPPNIGYFTLAKSTSRAYKLLFIHYKLNAAVLSAWKPYDNADRYGNIEEKFKKNSRRDENEEMFKNVYEILVLLEKKRTLEKELEEIKDVAKRREYRDQIQELERKIHELGVFYRDGRATF
;
A
#
# COMPACT_ATOMS: atom_id res chain seq x y z
N MET A 1 -0.70 -8.81 43.16
CA MET A 1 0.43 -7.86 43.29
C MET A 1 0.24 -6.82 42.22
N SER A 2 0.14 -5.55 42.60
CA SER A 2 0.20 -4.42 41.67
C SER A 2 1.58 -4.42 41.01
N ASP A 3 1.62 -4.33 39.68
CA ASP A 3 2.88 -4.20 38.95
C ASP A 3 3.60 -2.93 39.46
N VAL A 4 4.69 -3.11 40.21
CA VAL A 4 5.51 -2.00 40.73
C VAL A 4 6.11 -1.18 39.57
N PHE A 5 6.23 -1.80 38.39
CA PHE A 5 6.77 -1.18 37.19
C PHE A 5 6.28 -1.96 35.95
N LYS A 6 5.74 -1.24 34.96
CA LYS A 6 5.30 -1.79 33.67
C LYS A 6 6.05 -1.07 32.55
N MET A 7 6.75 -1.84 31.71
CA MET A 7 7.30 -1.35 30.44
C MET A 7 6.35 -1.75 29.32
N ASP A 8 6.09 -0.84 28.40
CA ASP A 8 5.31 -1.07 27.19
C ASP A 8 5.82 -0.15 26.06
N GLY A 9 5.60 -0.52 24.81
CA GLY A 9 6.01 0.29 23.67
C GLY A 9 7.53 0.32 23.39
N LEU A 10 8.29 -0.68 23.84
CA LEU A 10 9.76 -0.64 23.71
C LEU A 10 10.22 -0.69 22.25
N GLU A 11 11.15 0.20 21.90
CA GLU A 11 11.93 0.11 20.67
C GLU A 11 13.28 -0.53 20.97
N MET A 12 13.61 -1.62 20.28
CA MET A 12 14.85 -2.37 20.44
C MET A 12 15.66 -2.28 19.16
N LEU A 13 16.89 -1.78 19.28
CA LEU A 13 17.83 -1.60 18.18
C LEU A 13 19.04 -2.52 18.37
N PHE A 14 19.27 -3.42 17.42
CA PHE A 14 20.45 -4.28 17.35
C PHE A 14 21.37 -3.76 16.25
N ILE A 15 22.55 -3.25 16.64
CA ILE A 15 23.48 -2.56 15.73
C ILE A 15 24.91 -3.08 15.81
N LYS A 16 25.62 -2.99 14.68
CA LYS A 16 27.07 -3.21 14.51
C LYS A 16 27.58 -4.63 14.77
N VAL A 17 27.33 -5.17 15.95
CA VAL A 17 27.78 -6.52 16.34
C VAL A 17 26.60 -7.47 16.27
N THR A 18 26.72 -8.49 15.43
CA THR A 18 25.70 -9.53 15.30
C THR A 18 25.48 -10.23 16.65
N PRO A 19 24.27 -10.15 17.24
CA PRO A 19 23.99 -10.83 18.50
C PRO A 19 23.96 -12.34 18.28
N SER A 20 24.58 -13.11 19.17
CA SER A 20 24.47 -14.57 19.12
C SER A 20 23.03 -15.01 19.44
N LEU A 21 22.60 -16.13 18.86
CA LEU A 21 21.26 -16.68 19.14
C LEU A 21 21.06 -16.98 20.64
N ILE A 22 22.11 -17.40 21.34
CA ILE A 22 22.09 -17.60 22.80
C ILE A 22 21.80 -16.28 23.51
N ARG A 23 22.47 -15.19 23.10
CA ARG A 23 22.24 -13.87 23.70
C ARG A 23 20.82 -13.37 23.45
N LEU A 24 20.29 -13.55 22.24
CA LEU A 24 18.89 -13.22 21.92
C LEU A 24 17.93 -14.02 22.79
N LYS A 25 18.10 -15.35 22.87
CA LYS A 25 17.27 -16.20 23.74
C LYS A 25 17.29 -15.75 25.20
N ASN A 26 18.45 -15.35 25.71
CA ASN A 26 18.57 -14.85 27.09
C ASN A 26 17.91 -13.49 27.31
N ILE A 27 17.89 -12.61 26.31
CA ILE A 27 17.17 -11.33 26.39
C ILE A 27 15.66 -11.58 26.42
N PHE A 28 15.18 -12.39 25.48
CA PHE A 28 13.75 -12.65 25.27
C PHE A 28 13.19 -13.79 26.14
N SER A 29 14.00 -14.41 27.01
CA SER A 29 13.51 -15.29 28.08
C SER A 29 12.86 -14.52 29.22
N ASN A 30 13.08 -13.21 29.30
CA ASN A 30 12.37 -12.33 30.21
C ASN A 30 11.05 -11.88 29.55
N ASP A 31 9.93 -12.12 30.23
CA ASP A 31 8.58 -11.86 29.70
C ASP A 31 8.34 -10.38 29.36
N THR A 32 8.99 -9.44 30.07
CA THR A 32 8.94 -8.01 29.75
C THR A 32 9.50 -7.76 28.35
N PHE A 33 10.71 -8.23 28.05
CA PHE A 33 11.31 -8.04 26.72
C PHE A 33 10.64 -8.89 25.64
N LYS A 34 9.96 -9.98 25.99
CA LYS A 34 9.19 -10.79 25.05
C LYS A 34 7.90 -10.12 24.59
N SER A 35 7.19 -9.46 25.50
CA SER A 35 5.84 -8.95 25.23
C SER A 35 5.78 -7.45 24.98
N SER A 36 6.53 -6.64 25.75
CA SER A 36 6.40 -5.18 25.81
C SER A 36 7.03 -4.40 24.67
N TRP A 37 7.72 -5.05 23.73
CA TRP A 37 8.31 -4.36 22.60
C TRP A 37 7.28 -4.08 21.51
N LEU A 38 7.35 -2.86 20.98
CA LEU A 38 6.59 -2.40 19.83
C LEU A 38 7.41 -2.54 18.56
N LYS A 39 8.71 -2.25 18.61
CA LYS A 39 9.58 -2.21 17.43
C LYS A 39 10.90 -2.91 17.64
N ILE A 40 11.30 -3.72 16.66
CA ILE A 40 12.65 -4.27 16.55
C ILE A 40 13.28 -3.77 15.26
N THR A 41 14.50 -3.26 15.38
CA THR A 41 15.34 -2.86 14.25
C THR A 41 16.66 -3.61 14.27
N LEU A 42 16.98 -4.27 13.15
CA LEU A 42 18.28 -4.85 12.86
C LEU A 42 19.00 -3.91 11.89
N HIS A 43 20.16 -3.38 12.28
CA HIS A 43 20.84 -2.36 11.48
C HIS A 43 22.35 -2.58 11.46
N GLU A 44 22.95 -2.67 10.26
CA GLU A 44 24.39 -2.91 10.08
C GLU A 44 24.90 -4.14 10.84
N ILE A 45 24.12 -5.23 10.86
CA ILE A 45 24.55 -6.52 11.41
C ILE A 45 24.70 -7.55 10.30
N VAL A 46 25.63 -8.49 10.50
CA VAL A 46 25.75 -9.65 9.60
C VAL A 46 24.60 -10.61 9.92
N LEU A 47 23.65 -10.72 9.00
CA LEU A 47 22.50 -11.61 9.15
C LEU A 47 22.84 -13.05 8.75
N ASN A 48 22.26 -13.98 9.48
CA ASN A 48 22.11 -15.37 9.05
C ASN A 48 20.64 -15.77 9.23
N SER A 49 20.27 -16.90 8.63
CA SER A 49 18.88 -17.38 8.68
C SER A 49 18.38 -17.63 10.10
N GLU A 50 19.23 -18.06 11.04
CA GLU A 50 18.82 -18.33 12.43
C GLU A 50 18.37 -17.06 13.17
N ILE A 51 19.13 -15.97 13.03
CA ILE A 51 18.82 -14.68 13.66
C ILE A 51 17.53 -14.12 13.07
N VAL A 52 17.39 -14.13 11.74
CA VAL A 52 16.17 -13.61 11.09
C VAL A 52 14.96 -14.47 11.47
N ASN A 53 15.08 -15.80 11.45
CA ASN A 53 14.01 -16.71 11.85
C ASN A 53 13.58 -16.47 13.29
N PHE A 54 14.52 -16.23 14.20
CA PHE A 54 14.22 -15.93 15.60
C PHE A 54 13.26 -14.73 15.72
N PHE A 55 13.54 -13.63 15.03
CA PHE A 55 12.67 -12.45 15.05
C PHE A 55 11.36 -12.67 14.31
N LEU A 56 11.38 -13.30 13.12
CA LEU A 56 10.16 -13.56 12.36
C LEU A 56 9.20 -14.53 13.08
N ASN A 57 9.70 -15.41 13.94
CA ASN A 57 8.87 -16.27 14.79
C ASN A 57 8.16 -15.53 15.93
N MET A 58 8.54 -14.27 16.20
CA MET A 58 7.86 -13.40 17.16
C MET A 58 6.86 -12.45 16.49
N ALA A 59 6.43 -12.75 15.25
CA ALA A 59 5.54 -11.89 14.49
C ALA A 59 4.19 -11.66 15.18
N ASP A 60 3.84 -10.38 15.34
CA ASP A 60 2.55 -9.91 15.83
C ASP A 60 2.14 -8.68 15.01
N ARG A 61 0.85 -8.61 14.64
CA ARG A 61 0.24 -7.54 13.84
C ARG A 61 0.32 -6.16 14.48
N ARG A 62 0.54 -6.09 15.78
CA ARG A 62 0.68 -4.83 16.54
C ARG A 62 2.12 -4.34 16.60
N LYS A 63 3.07 -5.10 16.04
CA LYS A 63 4.50 -4.85 16.17
C LYS A 63 5.14 -4.48 14.85
N GLU A 64 6.33 -3.91 14.98
CA GLU A 64 7.12 -3.30 13.93
C GLU A 64 8.45 -4.04 13.77
N PHE A 65 8.81 -4.40 12.53
CA PHE A 65 10.05 -5.11 12.25
C PHE A 65 10.80 -4.49 11.07
N TYR A 66 12.04 -4.08 11.35
CA TYR A 66 12.88 -3.32 10.42
C TYR A 66 14.23 -4.00 10.27
N ILE A 67 14.68 -4.13 9.03
CA ILE A 67 16.02 -4.57 8.65
C ILE A 67 16.63 -3.51 7.74
N PHE A 68 17.66 -2.83 8.22
CA PHE A 68 18.38 -1.76 7.52
C PHE A 68 19.85 -2.13 7.31
N ASP A 69 20.40 -1.75 6.16
CA ASP A 69 21.84 -1.90 5.86
C ASP A 69 22.41 -3.29 6.21
N CYS A 70 21.59 -4.33 6.03
CA CYS A 70 21.96 -5.74 6.18
C CYS A 70 21.70 -6.44 4.85
N ASP A 71 22.63 -7.30 4.42
CA ASP A 71 22.39 -8.18 3.28
C ASP A 71 21.58 -9.41 3.74
N MET A 72 20.46 -9.66 3.05
CA MET A 72 19.58 -10.79 3.32
C MET A 72 20.01 -12.01 2.48
N PRO A 73 19.91 -13.25 3.01
CA PRO A 73 20.12 -14.44 2.19
C PRO A 73 19.13 -14.45 1.02
N LEU A 74 19.61 -14.62 -0.21
CA LEU A 74 18.80 -14.41 -1.42
C LEU A 74 17.70 -15.45 -1.63
N ASP A 75 17.91 -16.66 -1.12
CA ASP A 75 16.99 -17.80 -1.15
C ASP A 75 16.13 -17.89 0.12
N PHE A 76 16.22 -16.90 1.01
CA PHE A 76 15.49 -16.87 2.27
C PHE A 76 13.97 -16.97 2.04
N LYS A 77 13.32 -17.81 2.85
CA LYS A 77 11.86 -17.97 2.89
C LYS A 77 11.40 -18.15 4.32
N HIS A 78 10.32 -17.45 4.67
CA HIS A 78 9.69 -17.58 5.97
C HIS A 78 8.21 -17.24 5.89
N GLU A 79 7.36 -18.07 6.49
CA GLU A 79 5.90 -17.86 6.47
C GLU A 79 5.44 -16.60 7.22
N ASN A 80 6.23 -16.15 8.19
CA ASN A 80 5.94 -14.97 9.00
C ASN A 80 6.54 -13.67 8.47
N ALA A 81 7.21 -13.70 7.30
CA ALA A 81 7.86 -12.54 6.68
C ALA A 81 6.94 -11.32 6.51
N PHE A 82 5.63 -11.55 6.39
CA PHE A 82 4.63 -10.50 6.28
C PHE A 82 3.55 -10.61 7.36
N LYS A 83 3.93 -10.96 8.60
CA LYS A 83 3.02 -11.09 9.77
C LYS A 83 3.15 -9.98 10.84
N PHE A 84 4.06 -9.02 10.67
CA PHE A 84 4.12 -7.78 11.47
C PHE A 84 3.17 -6.69 10.98
N GLY A 85 2.77 -5.75 11.83
CA GLY A 85 1.93 -4.61 11.43
C GLY A 85 2.65 -3.69 10.44
N THR A 86 3.88 -3.32 10.80
CA THR A 86 4.78 -2.53 9.96
C THR A 86 6.07 -3.29 9.68
N ILE A 87 6.46 -3.34 8.42
CA ILE A 87 7.62 -4.09 7.93
C ILE A 87 8.50 -3.17 7.08
N CYS A 88 9.80 -3.22 7.30
CA CYS A 88 10.78 -2.60 6.43
C CYS A 88 11.94 -3.56 6.14
N TYR A 89 12.11 -3.92 4.88
CA TYR A 89 13.25 -4.69 4.40
C TYR A 89 14.06 -3.83 3.44
N PHE A 90 15.25 -3.40 3.87
CA PHE A 90 16.13 -2.59 3.03
C PHE A 90 16.79 -3.39 1.91
N ASP A 91 17.16 -4.64 2.20
CA ASP A 91 17.48 -5.65 1.19
C ASP A 91 16.31 -6.62 1.05
N ALA A 92 15.45 -6.37 0.07
CA ALA A 92 14.33 -7.25 -0.27
C ALA A 92 14.53 -8.02 -1.58
N ARG A 93 15.79 -8.27 -2.00
CA ARG A 93 16.08 -9.09 -3.19
C ARG A 93 15.57 -10.54 -3.10
N TRP A 94 15.40 -11.05 -1.88
CA TRP A 94 14.88 -12.38 -1.57
C TRP A 94 13.35 -12.49 -1.65
N VAL A 95 12.66 -11.34 -1.59
CA VAL A 95 11.20 -11.26 -1.67
C VAL A 95 10.75 -11.50 -3.11
N THR A 96 9.84 -12.45 -3.30
CA THR A 96 9.29 -12.78 -4.62
C THR A 96 7.86 -12.25 -4.77
N ILE A 97 7.37 -12.21 -6.02
CA ILE A 97 5.96 -11.90 -6.30
C ILE A 97 5.01 -12.85 -5.53
N SER A 98 5.36 -14.13 -5.41
CA SER A 98 4.56 -15.12 -4.68
C SER A 98 4.44 -14.80 -3.18
N ASP A 99 5.44 -14.14 -2.59
CA ASP A 99 5.41 -13.75 -1.19
C ASP A 99 4.47 -12.56 -0.99
N ILE A 100 4.59 -11.51 -1.82
CA ILE A 100 3.76 -10.31 -1.67
C ILE A 100 2.28 -10.57 -2.02
N LEU A 101 1.96 -11.50 -2.92
CA LEU A 101 0.56 -11.85 -3.23
C LEU A 101 -0.20 -12.47 -2.03
N LYS A 102 0.53 -12.97 -1.02
CA LYS A 102 -0.03 -13.56 0.20
C LYS A 102 -0.28 -12.54 1.32
N ILE A 103 0.20 -11.31 1.18
CA ILE A 103 0.02 -10.22 2.16
C ILE A 103 -1.47 -10.00 2.44
N ARG A 104 -1.87 -10.05 3.70
CA ARG A 104 -3.23 -9.78 4.19
C ARG A 104 -3.16 -8.96 5.46
N ASP A 105 -4.07 -8.01 5.58
CA ASP A 105 -4.30 -7.22 6.79
C ASP A 105 -3.00 -6.66 7.41
N VAL A 106 -2.12 -6.13 6.57
CA VAL A 106 -0.85 -5.48 6.99
C VAL A 106 -1.05 -3.98 7.02
N GLU A 107 -0.41 -3.27 7.94
CA GLU A 107 -0.50 -1.82 7.93
C GLU A 107 0.46 -1.26 6.88
N ASN A 108 1.77 -1.42 7.10
CA ASN A 108 2.80 -0.78 6.29
C ASN A 108 3.84 -1.79 5.83
N VAL A 109 4.18 -1.76 4.53
CA VAL A 109 5.23 -2.61 3.97
C VAL A 109 6.19 -1.76 3.14
N SER A 110 7.46 -1.70 3.55
CA SER A 110 8.54 -1.09 2.76
C SER A 110 9.48 -2.16 2.25
N LEU A 111 9.55 -2.32 0.94
CA LEU A 111 10.51 -3.19 0.26
C LEU A 111 11.47 -2.33 -0.56
N TYR A 112 12.74 -2.34 -0.19
CA TYR A 112 13.80 -1.68 -0.94
C TYR A 112 14.67 -2.70 -1.68
N ARG A 113 15.36 -2.24 -2.72
CA ARG A 113 16.30 -3.06 -3.51
C ARG A 113 15.68 -4.41 -3.93
N THR A 114 14.47 -4.40 -4.48
CA THR A 114 13.80 -5.64 -4.90
C THR A 114 14.25 -6.11 -6.29
N ARG A 115 14.09 -7.40 -6.57
CA ARG A 115 14.18 -7.98 -7.93
C ARG A 115 12.81 -8.00 -8.64
N LEU A 116 11.82 -7.29 -8.12
CA LEU A 116 10.50 -7.20 -8.72
C LEU A 116 10.60 -6.34 -9.98
N THR A 117 9.92 -6.76 -11.04
CA THR A 117 9.91 -6.07 -12.32
C THR A 117 8.62 -5.29 -12.47
N SER A 118 8.54 -4.43 -13.49
CA SER A 118 7.30 -3.75 -13.86
C SER A 118 6.11 -4.71 -13.99
N ASN A 119 6.31 -5.90 -14.59
CA ASN A 119 5.28 -6.94 -14.70
C ASN A 119 4.83 -7.49 -13.35
N HIS A 120 5.78 -7.69 -12.41
CA HIS A 120 5.45 -8.13 -11.07
C HIS A 120 4.63 -7.10 -10.31
N VAL A 121 5.00 -5.81 -10.40
CA VAL A 121 4.26 -4.71 -9.74
C VAL A 121 2.86 -4.57 -10.32
N ARG A 122 2.70 -4.59 -11.66
CA ARG A 122 1.39 -4.57 -12.31
C ARG A 122 0.51 -5.74 -11.87
N ARG A 123 1.07 -6.96 -11.83
CA ARG A 123 0.37 -8.16 -11.34
C ARG A 123 -0.05 -8.02 -9.87
N PHE A 124 0.79 -7.43 -9.03
CA PHE A 124 0.48 -7.20 -7.63
C PHE A 124 -0.66 -6.19 -7.45
N ILE A 125 -0.65 -5.07 -8.18
CA ILE A 125 -1.74 -4.09 -8.16
C ILE A 125 -3.05 -4.71 -8.67
N SER A 126 -2.98 -5.46 -9.78
CA SER A 126 -4.14 -6.21 -10.29
C SER A 126 -4.67 -7.20 -9.25
N ARG A 127 -3.78 -7.89 -8.51
CA ARG A 127 -4.22 -8.74 -7.39
C ARG A 127 -4.95 -7.93 -6.32
N TRP A 128 -4.42 -6.78 -5.90
CA TRP A 128 -5.07 -5.92 -4.91
C TRP A 128 -6.47 -5.52 -5.36
N ILE A 129 -6.64 -5.09 -6.61
CA ILE A 129 -7.92 -4.66 -7.18
C ILE A 129 -8.96 -5.79 -7.13
N ASN A 130 -8.54 -7.02 -7.45
CA ASN A 130 -9.43 -8.17 -7.51
C ASN A 130 -9.52 -8.95 -6.17
N CYS A 131 -8.82 -8.53 -5.11
CA CYS A 131 -8.84 -9.26 -3.84
C CYS A 131 -10.09 -8.89 -3.03
N PRO A 132 -10.86 -9.88 -2.53
CA PRO A 132 -12.05 -9.61 -1.71
C PRO A 132 -11.72 -9.18 -0.27
N ARG A 133 -10.45 -9.25 0.13
CA ARG A 133 -9.96 -8.92 1.47
C ARG A 133 -8.88 -7.86 1.38
N ASP A 134 -8.74 -7.09 2.45
CA ASP A 134 -7.71 -6.08 2.54
C ASP A 134 -6.31 -6.72 2.61
N MET A 135 -5.38 -6.12 1.86
CA MET A 135 -4.01 -6.62 1.75
C MET A 135 -3.07 -5.80 2.64
N PHE A 136 -2.99 -4.50 2.37
CA PHE A 136 -2.17 -3.56 3.11
C PHE A 136 -2.86 -2.19 3.19
N LYS A 137 -2.51 -1.34 4.16
CA LYS A 137 -2.87 0.10 4.13
C LYS A 137 -1.90 0.93 3.31
N TRP A 138 -0.60 0.69 3.47
CA TRP A 138 0.44 1.38 2.72
C TRP A 138 1.56 0.42 2.30
N MET A 139 2.07 0.59 1.08
CA MET A 139 3.17 -0.21 0.58
C MET A 139 4.09 0.60 -0.31
N ARG A 140 5.40 0.44 -0.12
CA ARG A 140 6.43 0.92 -1.03
C ARG A 140 7.21 -0.26 -1.60
N ILE A 141 7.40 -0.24 -2.91
CA ILE A 141 8.27 -1.15 -3.65
C ILE A 141 9.31 -0.31 -4.35
N THR A 142 10.58 -0.53 -4.05
CA THR A 142 11.71 0.05 -4.80
C THR A 142 12.43 -1.08 -5.53
N ALA A 143 12.31 -1.11 -6.85
CA ALA A 143 12.96 -2.07 -7.72
C ALA A 143 14.40 -1.64 -8.05
N MET A 144 15.19 -2.58 -8.57
CA MET A 144 16.49 -2.27 -9.16
C MET A 144 16.37 -1.68 -10.57
N GLU A 145 15.23 -1.88 -11.23
CA GLU A 145 14.90 -1.32 -12.55
C GLU A 145 13.86 -0.20 -12.44
N ILE A 146 13.71 0.59 -13.50
CA ILE A 146 12.62 1.56 -13.62
C ILE A 146 11.28 0.82 -13.68
N ILE A 147 10.30 1.31 -12.92
CA ILE A 147 8.94 0.78 -12.89
C ILE A 147 8.08 1.52 -13.93
N GLN A 148 7.43 0.75 -14.79
CA GLN A 148 6.49 1.21 -15.80
C GLN A 148 5.10 0.62 -15.53
N LEU A 149 4.09 1.48 -15.38
CA LEU A 149 2.71 1.09 -15.03
C LEU A 149 1.68 1.49 -16.10
N GLU A 150 2.10 2.15 -17.19
CA GLU A 150 1.23 2.73 -18.21
C GLU A 150 0.28 1.69 -18.82
N GLY A 151 0.78 0.49 -19.14
CA GLY A 151 -0.06 -0.60 -19.67
C GLY A 151 -1.14 -1.07 -18.69
N LEU A 152 -0.95 -0.92 -17.37
CA LEU A 152 -2.00 -1.24 -16.38
C LEU A 152 -3.11 -0.19 -16.41
N PHE A 153 -2.76 1.10 -16.49
CA PHE A 153 -3.73 2.19 -16.49
C PHE A 153 -4.59 2.29 -17.75
N ASN A 154 -4.22 1.58 -18.82
CA ASN A 154 -5.04 1.48 -20.03
C ASN A 154 -6.21 0.48 -19.85
N GLU A 155 -6.10 -0.44 -18.91
CA GLU A 155 -7.12 -1.46 -18.65
C GLU A 155 -8.11 -1.04 -17.54
N LEU A 156 -7.73 -0.06 -16.72
CA LEU A 156 -8.46 0.37 -15.54
C LEU A 156 -9.19 1.70 -15.76
N VAL A 157 -10.27 1.91 -14.99
CA VAL A 157 -10.73 3.28 -14.73
C VAL A 157 -9.77 3.89 -13.72
N VAL A 158 -9.14 4.99 -14.13
CA VAL A 158 -8.21 5.75 -13.30
C VAL A 158 -8.61 7.21 -13.24
N LEU A 159 -8.41 7.80 -12.09
CA LEU A 159 -8.52 9.24 -11.87
C LEU A 159 -7.12 9.76 -11.55
N GLU A 160 -6.59 10.63 -12.43
CA GLU A 160 -5.29 11.28 -12.22
C GLU A 160 -5.41 12.44 -11.23
N HIS A 161 -4.38 12.59 -10.41
CA HIS A 161 -4.21 13.72 -9.51
C HIS A 161 -2.83 14.33 -9.72
N ASP A 162 -2.79 15.62 -10.04
CA ASP A 162 -1.53 16.34 -10.25
C ASP A 162 -0.93 16.77 -8.91
N MET A 163 0.18 16.13 -8.51
CA MET A 163 0.86 16.39 -7.23
C MET A 163 2.01 17.40 -7.36
N ASN A 164 1.88 18.34 -8.31
CA ASN A 164 2.92 19.19 -8.87
C ASN A 164 3.72 18.47 -9.97
N PRO A 165 3.62 18.91 -11.23
CA PRO A 165 4.32 18.30 -12.35
C PRO A 165 5.83 18.20 -12.08
N PRO A 166 6.47 17.07 -12.43
CA PRO A 166 5.94 15.94 -13.19
C PRO A 166 5.34 14.81 -12.32
N ASN A 167 5.02 15.04 -11.04
CA ASN A 167 4.55 13.98 -10.15
C ASN A 167 3.04 13.77 -10.28
N ILE A 168 2.63 12.62 -10.82
CA ILE A 168 1.22 12.26 -11.01
C ILE A 168 0.87 11.09 -10.09
N GLY A 169 -0.24 11.23 -9.37
CA GLY A 169 -0.88 10.14 -8.63
C GLY A 169 -2.08 9.60 -9.39
N TYR A 170 -2.41 8.33 -9.17
CA TYR A 170 -3.53 7.65 -9.81
C TYR A 170 -4.40 7.01 -8.75
N PHE A 171 -5.70 7.27 -8.81
CA PHE A 171 -6.68 6.55 -8.02
C PHE A 171 -7.42 5.53 -8.87
N THR A 172 -7.74 4.38 -8.28
CA THR A 172 -8.60 3.36 -8.89
C THR A 172 -9.42 2.63 -7.82
N LEU A 173 -10.48 1.93 -8.25
CA LEU A 173 -11.35 1.18 -7.36
C LEU A 173 -10.93 -0.28 -7.24
N ALA A 174 -11.11 -0.84 -6.06
CA ALA A 174 -11.23 -2.28 -5.91
C ALA A 174 -12.52 -2.77 -6.57
N LYS A 175 -12.48 -3.96 -7.19
CA LYS A 175 -13.70 -4.59 -7.71
C LYS A 175 -14.59 -5.17 -6.63
N SER A 176 -14.00 -5.59 -5.52
CA SER A 176 -14.76 -6.12 -4.39
C SER A 176 -15.39 -4.98 -3.60
N THR A 177 -16.70 -5.09 -3.38
CA THR A 177 -17.47 -4.16 -2.56
C THR A 177 -17.47 -4.50 -1.07
N SER A 178 -17.00 -5.70 -0.69
CA SER A 178 -17.04 -6.22 0.68
C SER A 178 -15.88 -5.77 1.57
N ARG A 179 -14.80 -5.25 0.99
CA ARG A 179 -13.62 -4.80 1.73
C ARG A 179 -13.78 -3.36 2.24
N ALA A 180 -13.08 -3.04 3.33
CA ALA A 180 -13.15 -1.72 3.94
C ALA A 180 -12.47 -0.66 3.06
N TYR A 181 -11.29 -0.99 2.51
CA TYR A 181 -10.52 -0.09 1.66
C TYR A 181 -10.87 -0.30 0.20
N LYS A 182 -11.68 0.60 -0.36
CA LYS A 182 -12.21 0.49 -1.73
C LYS A 182 -11.40 1.26 -2.76
N LEU A 183 -10.53 2.16 -2.32
CA LEU A 183 -9.69 2.99 -3.17
C LEU A 183 -8.23 2.55 -3.07
N LEU A 184 -7.52 2.60 -4.19
CA LEU A 184 -6.07 2.50 -4.22
C LEU A 184 -5.51 3.76 -4.85
N PHE A 185 -4.72 4.47 -4.06
CA PHE A 185 -3.81 5.48 -4.55
C PHE A 185 -2.51 4.83 -5.00
N ILE A 186 -2.04 5.20 -6.18
CA ILE A 186 -0.83 4.71 -6.81
C ILE A 186 0.00 5.92 -7.21
N HIS A 187 1.22 6.01 -6.68
CA HIS A 187 2.21 6.96 -7.15
C HIS A 187 3.47 6.19 -7.50
N TYR A 188 4.06 6.45 -8.66
CA TYR A 188 5.31 5.81 -9.03
C TYR A 188 6.23 6.82 -9.72
N LYS A 189 7.53 6.64 -9.50
CA LYS A 189 8.58 7.49 -10.05
C LYS A 189 9.86 6.69 -10.13
N LEU A 190 10.50 6.71 -11.31
CA LEU A 190 11.74 5.98 -11.56
C LEU A 190 11.58 4.51 -11.17
N ASN A 191 12.33 4.03 -10.18
CA ASN A 191 12.33 2.66 -9.72
C ASN A 191 11.41 2.41 -8.51
N ALA A 192 10.59 3.37 -8.10
CA ALA A 192 9.76 3.27 -6.90
C ALA A 192 8.26 3.36 -7.24
N ALA A 193 7.47 2.47 -6.63
CA ALA A 193 6.01 2.54 -6.59
C ALA A 193 5.55 2.59 -5.13
N VAL A 194 4.66 3.53 -4.84
CA VAL A 194 4.00 3.76 -3.56
C VAL A 194 2.51 3.53 -3.77
N LEU A 195 1.94 2.67 -2.93
CA LEU A 195 0.57 2.23 -2.97
C LEU A 195 -0.08 2.52 -1.63
N SER A 196 -1.29 3.08 -1.62
CA SER A 196 -2.01 3.35 -0.39
C SER A 196 -3.50 3.03 -0.55
N ALA A 197 -4.02 2.17 0.31
CA ALA A 197 -5.39 1.68 0.31
C ALA A 197 -6.25 2.57 1.22
N TRP A 198 -7.34 3.14 0.67
CA TRP A 198 -8.15 4.16 1.34
C TRP A 198 -9.60 3.67 1.45
N LYS A 199 -10.27 4.01 2.56
CA LYS A 199 -11.72 3.77 2.68
C LYS A 199 -12.47 4.83 1.88
N PRO A 200 -13.73 4.57 1.48
CA PRO A 200 -14.59 5.63 0.97
C PRO A 200 -14.68 6.76 2.01
N TYR A 201 -14.38 7.99 1.59
CA TYR A 201 -14.53 9.21 2.40
C TYR A 201 -13.59 9.35 3.61
N ASP A 202 -12.54 8.52 3.70
CA ASP A 202 -11.50 8.61 4.73
C ASP A 202 -10.20 9.08 4.07
N ASN A 203 -9.96 10.39 4.12
CA ASN A 203 -8.84 11.04 3.43
C ASN A 203 -7.61 11.21 4.36
N ALA A 204 -7.73 10.81 5.63
CA ALA A 204 -6.76 11.09 6.68
C ALA A 204 -5.53 10.16 6.62
N ASP A 205 -5.70 8.91 6.19
CA ASP A 205 -4.68 7.85 6.32
C ASP A 205 -3.56 7.91 5.23
N ARG A 206 -3.14 9.11 4.80
CA ARG A 206 -2.05 9.33 3.83
C ARG A 206 -0.72 8.68 4.26
N TYR A 207 -0.57 8.42 5.56
CA TYR A 207 0.60 7.78 6.17
C TYR A 207 0.12 6.93 7.33
N GLY A 208 -0.01 5.61 7.12
CA GLY A 208 -0.25 4.66 8.22
C GLY A 208 0.62 5.02 9.43
N ASN A 209 -0.04 5.44 10.52
CA ASN A 209 0.55 5.76 11.81
C ASN A 209 1.76 6.75 11.85
N ILE A 210 1.87 7.71 10.91
CA ILE A 210 2.72 8.91 11.10
C ILE A 210 1.85 10.14 11.46
N GLU A 211 0.63 9.91 11.93
CA GLU A 211 -0.37 10.96 12.11
C GLU A 211 -0.20 11.82 13.36
N GLU A 212 0.52 11.40 14.41
CA GLU A 212 0.54 12.20 15.65
C GLU A 212 1.60 13.31 15.69
N LYS A 213 2.68 13.25 14.90
CA LYS A 213 3.78 14.24 15.02
C LYS A 213 3.71 15.44 14.06
N PHE A 214 2.82 15.43 13.06
CA PHE A 214 2.82 16.45 12.00
C PHE A 214 1.49 17.18 11.78
N LYS A 215 0.56 17.12 12.74
CA LYS A 215 -0.76 17.81 12.71
C LYS A 215 -0.71 19.35 12.69
N LYS A 216 0.45 20.00 12.62
CA LYS A 216 0.59 21.45 12.88
C LYS A 216 0.95 22.35 11.69
N ASN A 217 0.84 21.89 10.44
CA ASN A 217 1.04 22.77 9.28
C ASN A 217 -0.25 22.89 8.44
N SER A 218 -0.76 24.11 8.36
CA SER A 218 -2.03 24.63 7.84
C SER A 218 -2.34 24.41 6.34
N ARG A 219 -1.75 23.39 5.69
CA ARG A 219 -2.06 22.98 4.29
C ARG A 219 -2.86 21.68 4.20
N ARG A 220 -3.27 21.09 5.32
CA ARG A 220 -4.02 19.82 5.36
C ARG A 220 -5.50 20.00 5.02
N ASP A 221 -6.13 21.07 5.49
CA ASP A 221 -7.57 21.26 5.38
C ASP A 221 -8.07 21.37 3.92
N GLU A 222 -7.33 22.07 3.05
CA GLU A 222 -7.66 22.19 1.62
C GLU A 222 -7.51 20.85 0.86
N ASN A 223 -6.50 20.06 1.21
CA ASN A 223 -6.26 18.75 0.60
C ASN A 223 -7.30 17.71 1.06
N GLU A 224 -7.72 17.76 2.33
CA GLU A 224 -8.74 16.85 2.86
C GLU A 224 -10.08 17.06 2.17
N GLU A 225 -10.47 18.31 1.85
CA GLU A 225 -11.67 18.61 1.08
C GLU A 225 -11.59 18.05 -0.35
N MET A 226 -10.46 18.24 -1.01
CA MET A 226 -10.21 17.81 -2.40
C MET A 226 -10.37 16.30 -2.60
N PHE A 227 -9.97 15.48 -1.64
CA PHE A 227 -10.06 14.02 -1.77
C PHE A 227 -11.44 13.43 -1.41
N LYS A 228 -12.38 14.22 -0.83
CA LYS A 228 -13.69 13.71 -0.37
C LYS A 228 -14.49 13.06 -1.49
N ASN A 229 -14.36 13.60 -2.70
CA ASN A 229 -15.16 13.20 -3.85
C ASN A 229 -14.52 12.08 -4.69
N VAL A 230 -13.27 11.68 -4.41
CA VAL A 230 -12.54 10.70 -5.26
C VAL A 230 -13.29 9.38 -5.41
N TYR A 231 -13.86 8.87 -4.32
CA TYR A 231 -14.65 7.64 -4.37
C TYR A 231 -15.88 7.78 -5.27
N GLU A 232 -16.61 8.90 -5.11
CA GLU A 232 -17.81 9.17 -5.90
C GLU A 232 -17.47 9.36 -7.39
N ILE A 233 -16.44 10.15 -7.70
CA ILE A 233 -15.94 10.37 -9.05
C ILE A 233 -15.62 9.01 -9.72
N LEU A 234 -14.86 8.15 -9.05
CA LEU A 234 -14.49 6.85 -9.62
C LEU A 234 -15.69 5.93 -9.81
N VAL A 235 -16.69 5.96 -8.92
CA VAL A 235 -17.94 5.21 -9.10
C VAL A 235 -18.70 5.71 -10.33
N LEU A 236 -18.75 7.03 -10.55
CA LEU A 236 -19.38 7.60 -11.73
C LEU A 236 -18.62 7.24 -13.02
N LEU A 237 -17.27 7.29 -12.98
CA LEU A 237 -16.43 6.90 -14.11
C LEU A 237 -16.58 5.40 -14.47
N GLU A 238 -16.64 4.50 -13.50
CA GLU A 238 -16.89 3.06 -13.74
C GLU A 238 -18.29 2.82 -14.34
N LYS A 239 -19.31 3.52 -13.84
CA LYS A 239 -20.66 3.47 -14.42
C LYS A 239 -20.68 3.97 -15.86
N LYS A 240 -20.04 5.12 -16.12
CA LYS A 240 -19.90 5.69 -17.47
C LYS A 240 -19.24 4.70 -18.42
N ARG A 241 -18.08 4.14 -18.04
CA ARG A 241 -17.36 3.14 -18.85
C ARG A 241 -18.19 1.89 -19.13
N THR A 242 -18.99 1.45 -18.17
CA THR A 242 -19.88 0.29 -18.35
C THR A 242 -20.97 0.60 -19.38
N LEU A 243 -21.63 1.74 -19.25
CA LEU A 243 -22.66 2.19 -20.21
C LEU A 243 -22.09 2.40 -21.62
N GLU A 244 -20.88 2.95 -21.74
CA GLU A 244 -20.21 3.12 -23.04
C GLU A 244 -19.97 1.78 -23.74
N LYS A 245 -19.48 0.77 -23.00
CA LYS A 245 -19.31 -0.58 -23.55
C LYS A 245 -20.63 -1.22 -23.97
N GLU A 246 -21.65 -1.14 -23.11
CA GLU A 246 -22.96 -1.68 -23.45
C GLU A 246 -23.59 -0.95 -24.66
N LEU A 247 -23.34 0.36 -24.80
CA LEU A 247 -23.79 1.16 -25.93
C LEU A 247 -23.12 0.73 -27.25
N GLU A 248 -21.87 0.26 -27.23
CA GLU A 248 -21.19 -0.29 -28.42
C GLU A 248 -21.86 -1.59 -28.89
N GLU A 249 -22.35 -2.42 -27.97
CA GLU A 249 -22.94 -3.73 -28.27
C GLU A 249 -24.43 -3.68 -28.62
N ILE A 250 -25.17 -2.69 -28.11
CA ILE A 250 -26.63 -2.68 -28.18
C ILE A 250 -27.19 -2.17 -29.52
N LYS A 251 -28.13 -2.91 -30.11
CA LYS A 251 -28.76 -2.56 -31.40
C LYS A 251 -30.08 -1.79 -31.27
N ASP A 252 -30.75 -1.91 -30.14
CA ASP A 252 -32.06 -1.28 -29.89
C ASP A 252 -31.94 0.25 -29.85
N VAL A 253 -32.63 0.95 -30.75
CA VAL A 253 -32.50 2.40 -30.93
C VAL A 253 -32.99 3.18 -29.69
N ALA A 254 -34.05 2.72 -29.02
CA ALA A 254 -34.59 3.39 -27.85
C ALA A 254 -33.60 3.29 -26.67
N LYS A 255 -33.08 2.09 -26.40
CA LYS A 255 -32.04 1.88 -25.37
C LYS A 255 -30.74 2.62 -25.69
N ARG A 256 -30.33 2.69 -26.97
CA ARG A 256 -29.18 3.50 -27.39
C ARG A 256 -29.39 4.99 -27.10
N ARG A 257 -30.61 5.51 -27.19
CA ARG A 257 -30.90 6.90 -26.79
C ARG A 257 -30.81 7.04 -25.28
N GLU A 258 -31.46 6.14 -24.54
CA GLU A 258 -31.44 6.14 -23.08
C GLU A 258 -30.01 6.12 -22.50
N TYR A 259 -29.15 5.24 -23.00
CA TYR A 259 -27.77 5.14 -22.54
C TYR A 259 -26.96 6.41 -22.85
N ARG A 260 -27.19 7.05 -24.01
CA ARG A 260 -26.55 8.33 -24.33
C ARG A 260 -26.98 9.44 -23.37
N ASP A 261 -28.27 9.50 -23.06
CA ASP A 261 -28.80 10.49 -22.12
C ASP A 261 -28.22 10.26 -20.71
N GLN A 262 -28.11 9.01 -20.27
CA GLN A 262 -27.47 8.65 -18.99
C GLN A 262 -25.97 8.98 -18.96
N ILE A 263 -25.22 8.69 -20.03
CA ILE A 263 -23.80 9.04 -20.14
C ILE A 263 -23.62 10.55 -20.04
N GLN A 264 -24.42 11.34 -20.76
CA GLN A 264 -24.35 12.80 -20.72
C GLN A 264 -24.62 13.36 -19.31
N GLU A 265 -25.59 12.78 -18.59
CA GLU A 265 -25.87 13.15 -17.20
C GLU A 265 -24.72 12.79 -16.26
N LEU A 266 -24.08 11.63 -16.45
CA LEU A 266 -22.88 11.25 -15.68
C LEU A 266 -21.71 12.19 -15.96
N GLU A 267 -21.49 12.58 -17.21
CA GLU A 267 -20.45 13.54 -17.59
C GLU A 267 -20.65 14.88 -16.92
N ARG A 268 -21.89 15.39 -16.90
CA ARG A 268 -22.22 16.63 -16.20
C ARG A 268 -21.89 16.55 -14.71
N LYS A 269 -22.28 15.47 -14.03
CA LYS A 269 -21.96 15.26 -12.61
C LYS A 269 -20.46 15.17 -12.35
N ILE A 270 -19.74 14.41 -13.19
CA ILE A 270 -18.28 14.27 -13.09
C ILE A 270 -17.61 15.65 -13.25
N HIS A 271 -18.08 16.47 -14.18
CA HIS A 271 -17.59 17.82 -14.38
C HIS A 271 -17.93 18.77 -13.21
N GLU A 272 -19.15 18.70 -12.66
CA GLU A 272 -19.56 19.44 -11.46
C GLU A 272 -18.69 19.10 -10.23
N LEU A 273 -18.11 17.89 -10.20
CA LEU A 273 -17.14 17.45 -9.18
C LEU A 273 -15.69 17.90 -9.47
N GLY A 274 -15.48 18.75 -10.48
CA GLY A 274 -14.17 19.35 -10.80
C GLY A 274 -13.28 18.54 -11.75
N VAL A 275 -13.79 17.45 -12.31
CA VAL A 275 -13.01 16.58 -13.19
C VAL A 275 -12.97 17.14 -14.62
N PHE A 276 -11.79 17.10 -15.22
CA PHE A 276 -11.54 17.40 -16.64
C PHE A 276 -10.73 16.28 -17.28
N TYR A 277 -10.60 16.31 -18.61
CA TYR A 277 -9.85 15.29 -19.35
C TYR A 277 -8.54 15.87 -19.90
N ARG A 278 -7.42 15.22 -19.59
CA ARG A 278 -6.08 15.52 -20.13
C ARG A 278 -5.56 14.25 -20.80
N ASP A 279 -5.20 14.35 -22.08
CA ASP A 279 -4.72 13.21 -22.89
C ASP A 279 -5.64 11.97 -22.82
N GLY A 280 -6.96 12.21 -22.78
CA GLY A 280 -7.98 11.15 -22.69
C GLY A 280 -8.19 10.54 -21.29
N ARG A 281 -7.54 11.07 -20.24
CA ARG A 281 -7.68 10.60 -18.86
C ARG A 281 -8.40 11.61 -17.97
N ALA A 282 -9.31 11.10 -17.14
CA ALA A 282 -9.98 11.90 -16.12
C ALA A 282 -8.96 12.38 -15.08
N THR A 283 -8.95 13.69 -14.81
CA THR A 283 -7.99 14.40 -13.95
C THR A 283 -8.75 15.36 -13.04
N PHE A 284 -8.27 15.56 -11.81
CA PHE A 284 -8.81 16.54 -10.86
C PHE A 284 -7.70 17.18 -9.99
#